data_AF-A0AAV3R6J2-F1
#
_entry.id   AF-A0AAV3R6J2-F1
#
_cell.length_a   1.000
_cell.length_b   1.000
_cell.length_c   1.000
_cell.angle_alpha   90.00
_cell.angle_beta   90.00
_cell.angle_gamma   90.00
#
_symmetry.space_group_name_H-M   'P 1'
#
loop_
_entity.id
_entity.type
_entity.pdbx_description
1 polymer ?
#
loop_
_entity_poly.entity_id
_entity_poly.type
_entity_poly.pdbx_seq_one_letter_code
_entity_poly.pdbx_strand_id
1 'polypeptide(L)'
;MEPAFQTQYEKVKAYDMYQKLDELFQKEARNERYDIVCALTDSLLGNGQAASPHVIKIIGLVERLNVLGSGVSKELVVDLILKSLPEKFSQFVMNFSMHKFELSLNELHKMITNTETNLGKTKTPISSVLVVQNKRKFKKKYNGKAKGLRKPKVTKTVG
;
A
#
# COMPACT_ATOMS: atom_id res chain seq x y z
N MET A 1 -37.25 -28.90 20.98
CA MET A 1 -38.01 -27.69 20.63
C MET A 1 -38.52 -27.12 21.94
N GLU A 2 -38.17 -25.88 22.29
CA GLU A 2 -38.62 -25.32 23.57
C GLU A 2 -40.09 -24.86 23.43
N PRO A 3 -41.03 -25.38 24.24
CA PRO A 3 -42.46 -25.10 24.06
C PRO A 3 -42.82 -23.63 24.27
N ALA A 4 -41.97 -22.89 24.99
CA ALA A 4 -42.10 -21.45 25.25
C ALA A 4 -41.92 -20.59 23.99
N PHE A 5 -41.29 -21.08 22.91
CA PHE A 5 -41.23 -20.36 21.63
C PHE A 5 -42.51 -20.51 20.81
N GLN A 6 -43.17 -21.68 20.85
CA GLN A 6 -44.34 -21.96 20.00
C GLN A 6 -45.60 -21.23 20.50
N THR A 7 -45.76 -21.11 21.83
CA THR A 7 -46.89 -20.39 22.46
C THR A 7 -46.91 -18.88 22.14
N GLN A 8 -45.79 -18.27 21.77
CA GLN A 8 -45.71 -16.84 21.43
C GLN A 8 -46.37 -16.50 20.08
N TYR A 9 -46.44 -17.48 19.18
CA TYR A 9 -46.91 -17.31 17.81
C TYR A 9 -48.26 -18.01 17.54
N GLU A 10 -48.74 -18.85 18.47
CA GLU A 10 -50.00 -19.61 18.40
C GLU A 10 -51.28 -18.79 18.13
N LYS A 11 -51.24 -17.46 18.37
CA LYS A 11 -52.37 -16.54 18.19
C LYS A 11 -52.07 -15.34 17.29
N VAL A 12 -50.90 -15.31 16.66
CA VAL A 12 -50.42 -14.18 15.84
C VAL A 12 -50.84 -14.42 14.39
N LYS A 13 -51.36 -13.42 13.67
CA LYS A 13 -51.74 -13.61 12.27
C LYS A 13 -50.49 -13.72 11.39
N ALA A 14 -50.58 -14.43 10.27
CA ALA A 14 -49.45 -14.58 9.35
C ALA A 14 -48.84 -13.25 8.88
N TYR A 15 -49.67 -12.21 8.73
CA TYR A 15 -49.22 -10.84 8.42
C TYR A 15 -48.39 -10.23 9.56
N ASP A 16 -48.86 -10.33 10.80
CA ASP A 16 -48.16 -9.81 11.98
C ASP A 16 -46.84 -10.56 12.22
N MET A 17 -46.77 -11.86 11.87
CA MET A 17 -45.51 -12.63 11.86
C MET A 17 -44.53 -12.12 10.80
N TYR A 18 -45.02 -11.87 9.58
CA TYR A 18 -44.21 -11.32 8.49
C TYR A 18 -43.64 -9.94 8.86
N GLN A 19 -44.44 -9.04 9.43
CA GLN A 19 -43.97 -7.72 9.89
C GLN A 19 -42.85 -7.85 10.92
N LYS A 20 -43.01 -8.68 11.95
CA LYS A 20 -41.95 -8.91 12.96
C LYS A 20 -40.67 -9.47 12.35
N LEU A 21 -40.77 -10.38 11.38
CA LEU A 21 -39.61 -10.93 10.69
C LEU A 21 -38.90 -9.85 9.86
N ASP A 22 -39.63 -9.06 9.08
CA ASP A 22 -39.05 -7.96 8.31
C ASP A 22 -38.38 -6.93 9.24
N GLU A 23 -39.04 -6.48 10.31
CA GLU A 23 -38.46 -5.59 11.32
C GLU A 23 -37.13 -6.13 11.90
N LEU A 24 -37.06 -7.42 12.22
CA LEU A 24 -35.84 -8.06 12.71
C LEU A 24 -34.74 -8.10 11.63
N PHE A 25 -35.07 -8.46 10.39
CA PHE A 25 -34.09 -8.47 9.29
C PHE A 25 -33.62 -7.06 8.92
N GLN A 26 -34.49 -6.03 8.92
CA GLN A 26 -34.10 -4.64 8.70
C GLN A 26 -33.20 -4.12 9.83
N LYS A 27 -33.48 -4.50 11.07
CA LYS A 27 -32.63 -4.16 12.23
C LYS A 27 -31.26 -4.82 12.12
N GLU A 28 -31.21 -6.09 11.77
CA GLU A 28 -29.94 -6.81 11.61
C GLU A 28 -29.11 -6.23 10.45
N ALA A 29 -29.73 -5.98 9.30
CA ALA A 29 -29.10 -5.28 8.19
C ALA A 29 -28.66 -3.85 8.56
N ARG A 30 -29.30 -3.18 9.51
CA ARG A 30 -28.87 -1.86 10.02
C ARG A 30 -27.64 -1.97 10.92
N ASN A 31 -27.59 -2.99 11.78
CA ASN A 31 -26.43 -3.30 12.64
C ASN A 31 -25.20 -3.65 11.78
N GLU A 32 -25.36 -4.59 10.85
CA GLU A 32 -24.23 -5.04 10.01
C GLU A 32 -23.66 -3.89 9.16
N ARG A 33 -24.51 -3.02 8.61
CA ARG A 33 -24.05 -1.80 7.92
C ARG A 33 -23.26 -0.86 8.82
N TYR A 34 -23.64 -0.73 10.10
CA TYR A 34 -22.89 0.07 11.06
C TYR A 34 -21.52 -0.53 11.34
N ASP A 35 -21.44 -1.84 11.58
CA ASP A 35 -20.18 -2.54 11.85
C ASP A 35 -19.23 -2.47 10.65
N ILE A 36 -19.74 -2.60 9.42
CA ILE A 36 -18.94 -2.43 8.20
C ILE A 36 -18.43 -0.99 8.02
N VAL A 37 -19.24 0.02 8.35
CA VAL A 37 -18.80 1.43 8.30
C VAL A 37 -17.71 1.72 9.34
N CYS A 38 -17.82 1.18 10.56
CA CYS A 38 -16.74 1.21 11.54
C CYS A 38 -15.48 0.52 11.00
N ALA A 39 -15.62 -0.70 10.47
CA ALA A 39 -14.50 -1.44 9.89
C ALA A 39 -13.84 -0.72 8.70
N LEU A 40 -14.60 0.05 7.89
CA LEU A 40 -14.06 0.87 6.80
C LEU A 40 -13.30 2.09 7.32
N THR A 41 -13.87 2.81 8.30
CA THR A 41 -13.24 4.01 8.89
C THR A 41 -11.97 3.69 9.69
N ASP A 42 -11.94 2.52 10.33
CA ASP A 42 -10.79 2.03 11.11
C ASP A 42 -9.75 1.28 10.24
N SER A 43 -10.05 0.98 8.97
CA SER A 43 -9.13 0.27 8.07
C SER A 43 -8.03 1.19 7.55
N LEU A 44 -7.02 1.45 8.37
CA LEU A 44 -5.74 2.04 7.96
C LEU A 44 -4.72 0.94 7.65
N LEU A 45 -3.97 1.09 6.55
CA LEU A 45 -2.89 0.16 6.19
C LEU A 45 -1.68 0.40 7.09
N GLY A 46 -1.39 -0.58 7.96
CA GLY A 46 -0.31 -0.53 8.93
C GLY A 46 1.09 -0.53 8.29
N ASN A 47 2.04 0.08 8.98
CA ASN A 47 3.44 0.12 8.54
C ASN A 47 4.03 -1.29 8.41
N GLY A 48 4.29 -1.74 7.18
CA GLY A 48 4.86 -3.06 6.89
C GLY A 48 3.85 -4.17 6.61
N GLN A 49 2.55 -3.87 6.64
CA GLN A 49 1.53 -4.73 6.04
C GLN A 49 1.54 -4.58 4.52
N ALA A 50 1.13 -5.63 3.80
CA ALA A 50 1.03 -5.62 2.35
C ALA A 50 -0.20 -4.83 1.88
N ALA A 51 -0.01 -3.94 0.91
CA ALA A 51 -1.08 -3.08 0.40
C ALA A 51 -2.14 -3.83 -0.40
N SER A 52 -1.75 -4.89 -1.14
CA SER A 52 -2.68 -5.66 -1.98
C SER A 52 -3.82 -6.33 -1.18
N PRO A 53 -3.58 -7.11 -0.10
CA PRO A 53 -4.65 -7.66 0.75
C PRO A 53 -5.52 -6.60 1.40
N HIS A 54 -4.95 -5.45 1.76
CA HIS A 54 -5.67 -4.34 2.40
C HIS A 54 -6.68 -3.68 1.45
N VAL A 55 -6.28 -3.41 0.20
CA VAL A 55 -7.19 -2.90 -0.83
C VAL A 55 -8.31 -3.90 -1.11
N ILE A 56 -8.01 -5.19 -1.19
CA ILE A 56 -9.02 -6.26 -1.36
C ILE A 56 -10.01 -6.28 -0.18
N LYS A 57 -9.53 -6.11 1.06
CA LYS A 57 -10.39 -5.99 2.25
C LYS A 57 -11.38 -4.82 2.12
N ILE A 58 -10.91 -3.62 1.72
CA ILE A 58 -11.79 -2.45 1.55
C ILE A 58 -12.84 -2.71 0.47
N ILE A 59 -12.45 -3.30 -0.67
CA ILE A 59 -13.39 -3.65 -1.75
C ILE A 59 -14.45 -4.63 -1.23
N GLY A 60 -14.07 -5.71 -0.53
CA GLY A 60 -15.02 -6.69 0.01
C GLY A 60 -15.99 -6.10 1.06
N LEU A 61 -15.53 -5.17 1.89
CA LEU A 61 -16.40 -4.43 2.81
C LEU A 61 -17.44 -3.58 2.06
N VAL A 62 -17.02 -2.89 0.98
CA VAL A 62 -17.94 -2.11 0.14
C VAL A 62 -18.92 -3.02 -0.63
N GLU A 63 -18.47 -4.14 -1.17
CA GLU A 63 -19.34 -5.12 -1.82
C GLU A 63 -20.41 -5.64 -0.86
N ARG A 64 -20.06 -5.85 0.42
CA ARG A 64 -21.04 -6.22 1.45
C ARG A 64 -22.04 -5.10 1.74
N LEU A 65 -21.64 -3.82 1.78
CA LEU A 65 -22.58 -2.69 1.87
C LEU A 65 -23.57 -2.64 0.69
N ASN A 66 -23.07 -2.88 -0.53
CA ASN A 66 -23.91 -2.92 -1.72
C ASN A 66 -24.96 -4.05 -1.65
N VAL A 67 -24.59 -5.23 -1.15
CA VAL A 67 -25.52 -6.35 -0.90
C VAL A 67 -26.57 -6.00 0.16
N LEU A 68 -26.22 -5.19 1.16
CA LEU A 68 -27.14 -4.65 2.18
C LEU A 68 -27.91 -3.41 1.69
N GLY A 69 -28.06 -3.23 0.38
CA GLY A 69 -28.83 -2.14 -0.24
C GLY A 69 -28.22 -0.75 -0.10
N SER A 70 -26.96 -0.65 0.37
CA SER A 70 -26.26 0.63 0.56
C SER A 70 -25.27 0.84 -0.57
N GLY A 71 -25.78 1.38 -1.69
CA GLY A 71 -25.00 1.64 -2.90
C GLY A 71 -23.86 2.64 -2.66
N VAL A 72 -22.62 2.17 -2.82
CA VAL A 72 -21.41 3.00 -2.72
C VAL A 72 -20.89 3.31 -4.13
N SER A 73 -20.68 4.60 -4.44
CA SER A 73 -20.12 4.99 -5.73
C SER A 73 -18.64 4.58 -5.84
N LYS A 74 -18.19 4.27 -7.06
CA LYS A 74 -16.78 3.88 -7.32
C LYS A 74 -15.78 4.94 -6.82
N GLU A 75 -16.14 6.22 -6.95
CA GLU A 75 -15.36 7.36 -6.48
C GLU A 75 -15.13 7.30 -4.96
N LEU A 76 -16.17 7.04 -4.17
CA LEU A 76 -16.04 6.88 -2.72
C LEU A 76 -15.16 5.67 -2.34
N VAL A 77 -15.17 4.59 -3.12
CA VAL A 77 -14.26 3.44 -2.89
C VAL A 77 -12.81 3.84 -3.14
N VAL A 78 -12.54 4.62 -4.20
CA VAL A 78 -11.22 5.17 -4.50
C VAL A 78 -10.75 6.08 -3.35
N ASP A 79 -11.61 7.01 -2.90
CA ASP A 79 -11.28 7.92 -1.80
C ASP A 79 -11.00 7.18 -0.48
N LEU A 80 -11.80 6.16 -0.13
CA LEU A 80 -11.58 5.29 1.03
C LEU A 80 -10.23 4.55 0.92
N ILE A 81 -9.91 3.99 -0.24
CA ILE A 81 -8.62 3.34 -0.49
C ILE A 81 -7.48 4.34 -0.31
N LEU A 82 -7.52 5.50 -0.97
CA LEU A 82 -6.45 6.51 -0.88
C LEU A 82 -6.27 7.03 0.54
N LYS A 83 -7.36 7.29 1.26
CA LYS A 83 -7.36 7.74 2.66
C LYS A 83 -6.77 6.71 3.62
N SER A 84 -6.87 5.43 3.30
CA SER A 84 -6.35 4.33 4.13
C SER A 84 -4.83 4.11 4.03
N LEU A 85 -4.16 4.66 3.01
CA LEU A 85 -2.73 4.44 2.78
C LEU A 85 -1.85 5.23 3.77
N PRO A 86 -0.74 4.65 4.27
CA PRO A 86 0.20 5.36 5.13
C PRO A 86 1.04 6.37 4.33
N GLU A 87 1.65 7.31 5.04
CA GLU A 87 2.42 8.44 4.50
C GLU A 87 3.51 8.06 3.47
N LYS A 88 4.01 6.82 3.52
CA LYS A 88 4.95 6.25 2.51
C LYS A 88 4.39 6.26 1.08
N PHE A 89 3.06 6.29 0.92
CA PHE A 89 2.38 6.43 -0.37
C PHE A 89 2.01 7.89 -0.70
N SER A 90 2.42 8.89 0.09
CA SER A 90 2.09 10.31 -0.12
C SER A 90 2.37 10.81 -1.54
N GLN A 91 3.53 10.47 -2.11
CA GLN A 91 3.87 10.82 -3.49
C GLN A 91 2.96 10.13 -4.52
N PHE A 92 2.52 8.90 -4.26
CA PHE A 92 1.53 8.22 -5.11
C PHE A 92 0.16 8.91 -5.02
N VAL A 93 -0.33 9.22 -3.81
CA VAL A 93 -1.61 9.92 -3.60
C VAL A 93 -1.61 11.31 -4.24
N MET A 94 -0.51 12.06 -4.13
CA MET A 94 -0.35 13.36 -4.79
C MET A 94 -0.40 13.23 -6.32
N ASN A 95 0.33 12.27 -6.89
CA ASN A 95 0.32 12.02 -8.33
C ASN A 95 -1.07 11.59 -8.83
N PHE A 96 -1.78 10.76 -8.05
CA PHE A 96 -3.15 10.33 -8.36
C PHE A 96 -4.15 11.51 -8.30
N SER A 97 -4.07 12.35 -7.26
CA SER A 97 -4.95 13.51 -7.11
C SER A 97 -4.80 14.55 -8.24
N MET A 98 -3.57 14.74 -8.72
CA MET A 98 -3.27 15.63 -9.86
C MET A 98 -3.77 15.08 -11.21
N HIS A 99 -3.90 13.76 -11.34
CA HIS A 99 -4.37 13.09 -12.54
C HIS A 99 -5.68 12.35 -12.25
N LYS A 100 -6.81 13.06 -12.36
CA LYS A 100 -8.17 12.51 -12.26
C LYS A 100 -8.48 11.51 -13.38
N PHE A 101 -7.88 10.33 -13.31
CA PHE A 101 -8.18 9.25 -14.25
C PHE A 101 -9.42 8.47 -13.78
N GLU A 102 -10.29 8.16 -14.74
CA GLU A 102 -11.41 7.23 -14.60
C GLU A 102 -10.90 5.77 -14.54
N LEU A 103 -10.09 5.44 -13.54
CA LEU A 103 -9.49 4.12 -13.38
C LEU A 103 -10.47 3.12 -12.77
N SER A 104 -10.38 1.87 -13.22
CA SER A 104 -11.00 0.76 -12.53
C SER A 104 -10.29 0.48 -11.19
N LEU A 105 -11.04 -0.09 -10.22
CA LEU A 105 -10.47 -0.50 -8.93
C LEU A 105 -9.32 -1.51 -9.08
N ASN A 106 -9.33 -2.31 -10.15
CA ASN A 106 -8.27 -3.27 -10.50
C ASN A 106 -6.98 -2.55 -10.95
N GLU A 107 -7.09 -1.45 -11.70
CA GLU A 107 -5.92 -0.64 -12.07
C GLU A 107 -5.36 0.12 -10.87
N LEU A 108 -6.22 0.70 -10.03
CA LEU A 108 -5.80 1.32 -8.76
C LEU A 108 -5.04 0.32 -7.87
N HIS A 109 -5.58 -0.90 -7.71
CA HIS A 109 -4.94 -1.99 -6.97
C HIS A 109 -3.56 -2.36 -7.53
N LYS A 110 -3.44 -2.50 -8.86
CA LYS A 110 -2.15 -2.75 -9.54
C LYS A 110 -1.16 -1.60 -9.33
N MET A 111 -1.60 -0.35 -9.42
CA MET A 111 -0.74 0.82 -9.21
C MET A 111 -0.22 0.88 -7.78
N ILE A 112 -1.10 0.73 -6.78
CA ILE A 112 -0.71 0.68 -5.36
C ILE A 112 0.31 -0.45 -5.12
N THR A 113 0.02 -1.67 -5.59
CA THR A 113 0.92 -2.82 -5.46
C THR A 113 2.27 -2.56 -6.14
N ASN A 114 2.29 -1.98 -7.34
CA ASN A 114 3.52 -1.62 -8.03
C ASN A 114 4.34 -0.59 -7.23
N THR A 115 3.70 0.46 -6.68
CA THR A 115 4.39 1.44 -5.83
C THR A 115 4.97 0.82 -4.57
N GLU A 116 4.26 -0.09 -3.91
CA GLU A 116 4.77 -0.88 -2.78
C GLU A 116 6.04 -1.67 -3.15
N THR A 117 6.04 -2.39 -4.28
CA THR A 117 7.26 -3.11 -4.70
C THR A 117 8.44 -2.19 -5.00
N ASN A 118 8.19 -0.96 -5.45
CA ASN A 118 9.24 0.01 -5.75
C ASN A 118 9.79 0.66 -4.47
N LEU A 119 8.92 0.99 -3.50
CA LEU A 119 9.30 1.39 -2.14
C LEU A 119 10.11 0.30 -1.42
N GLY A 120 9.80 -0.97 -1.66
CA GLY A 120 10.57 -2.12 -1.16
C GLY A 120 11.97 -2.25 -1.78
N LYS A 121 12.16 -1.80 -3.02
CA LYS A 121 13.46 -1.80 -3.74
C LYS A 121 14.34 -0.62 -3.34
N THR A 122 13.78 0.51 -2.89
CA THR A 122 14.53 1.67 -2.39
C THR A 122 15.12 1.46 -0.98
N LYS A 123 15.65 0.25 -0.70
CA LYS A 123 16.47 -0.06 0.48
C LYS A 123 17.94 0.38 0.32
N THR A 124 18.34 0.96 -0.81
CA THR A 124 19.46 1.90 -0.81
C THR A 124 19.01 3.19 -0.13
N PRO A 125 19.62 3.60 0.99
CA PRO A 125 19.30 4.91 1.55
C PRO A 125 19.61 5.96 0.49
N ILE A 126 18.67 6.88 0.26
CA ILE A 126 18.94 8.13 -0.46
C ILE A 126 19.75 8.99 0.52
N SER A 127 21.03 8.64 0.66
CA SER A 127 21.97 9.37 1.49
C SER A 127 22.23 10.72 0.85
N SER A 128 21.63 11.75 1.45
CA SER A 128 22.03 13.16 1.40
C SER A 128 22.16 13.82 0.04
N VAL A 129 21.41 14.91 -0.13
CA VAL A 129 21.87 16.22 -0.62
C VAL A 129 23.13 16.20 -1.49
N LEU A 130 23.00 16.70 -2.74
CA LEU A 130 24.08 16.99 -3.66
C LEU A 130 25.08 18.04 -3.10
N VAL A 131 25.96 17.63 -2.18
CA VAL A 131 27.09 18.44 -1.74
C VAL A 131 28.18 18.35 -2.79
N VAL A 132 28.24 19.35 -3.67
CA VAL A 132 29.34 19.54 -4.62
C VAL A 132 30.62 19.86 -3.86
N GLN A 133 31.31 18.84 -3.34
CA GLN A 133 32.68 18.99 -2.83
C GLN A 133 33.65 19.13 -4.01
N ASN A 134 33.81 20.37 -4.47
CA ASN A 134 34.79 20.77 -5.48
C ASN A 134 36.23 20.65 -4.94
N LYS A 135 36.75 19.43 -4.82
CA LYS A 135 38.13 19.13 -4.42
C LYS A 135 38.95 18.70 -5.63
N ARG A 136 39.41 19.70 -6.40
CA ARG A 136 40.44 19.53 -7.43
C ARG A 136 41.70 18.91 -6.81
N LYS A 137 41.99 17.64 -7.08
CA LYS A 137 43.30 17.04 -6.82
C LYS A 137 44.00 16.74 -8.15
N PHE A 138 45.15 17.38 -8.35
CA PHE A 138 45.94 17.33 -9.57
C PHE A 138 46.40 15.90 -9.90
N LYS A 139 46.26 15.49 -11.17
CA LYS A 139 46.97 14.34 -11.71
C LYS A 139 48.46 14.68 -11.80
N LYS A 140 49.33 13.82 -11.24
CA LYS A 140 50.72 13.69 -11.69
C LYS A 140 50.95 12.27 -12.20
N LYS A 141 50.83 12.09 -13.52
CA LYS A 141 51.44 10.94 -14.20
C LYS A 141 52.95 11.20 -14.24
N TYR A 142 53.75 10.22 -13.85
CA TYR A 142 55.16 10.16 -14.25
C TYR A 142 55.37 8.89 -15.07
N ASN A 143 55.75 9.06 -16.33
CA ASN A 143 56.11 7.99 -17.24
C ASN A 143 57.47 8.37 -17.82
N GLY A 144 58.50 7.59 -17.54
CA GLY A 144 59.89 7.96 -17.82
C GLY A 144 60.75 6.72 -18.04
N LYS A 145 60.70 6.18 -19.26
CA LYS A 145 61.70 5.20 -19.74
C LYS A 145 62.89 5.98 -20.33
N ALA A 146 64.10 5.73 -19.83
CA ALA A 146 65.33 6.09 -20.52
C ALA A 146 66.34 4.93 -20.40
N LYS A 147 66.98 4.57 -21.52
CA LYS A 147 67.96 3.47 -21.61
C LYS A 147 69.37 4.04 -21.67
N GLY A 148 70.29 3.42 -20.94
CA GLY A 148 71.55 2.94 -21.53
C GLY A 148 72.86 3.73 -21.34
N LEU A 149 73.93 2.93 -21.31
CA LEU A 149 75.34 3.17 -21.68
C LEU A 149 76.37 3.68 -20.65
N ARG A 150 77.06 2.66 -20.07
CA ARG A 150 78.52 2.41 -20.12
C ARG A 150 79.45 2.92 -19.00
N LYS A 151 80.54 2.14 -18.86
CA LYS A 151 81.52 2.05 -17.75
C LYS A 151 82.87 2.68 -18.13
N PRO A 152 83.80 2.82 -17.16
CA PRO A 152 84.98 1.93 -17.07
C PRO A 152 85.06 1.23 -15.68
N LYS A 153 85.51 -0.03 -15.50
CA LYS A 153 86.89 -0.61 -15.55
C LYS A 153 87.86 0.16 -14.62
N VAL A 154 88.63 -0.44 -13.69
CA VAL A 154 89.52 -1.63 -13.80
C VAL A 154 89.65 -2.43 -12.46
N THR A 155 90.01 -3.72 -12.60
CA THR A 155 90.44 -4.79 -11.65
C THR A 155 91.22 -4.38 -10.39
N LYS A 156 91.31 -5.18 -9.30
CA LYS A 156 92.08 -6.47 -9.13
C LYS A 156 91.86 -7.01 -7.68
N THR A 157 92.20 -8.24 -7.22
CA THR A 157 92.86 -9.45 -7.78
C THR A 157 92.14 -10.76 -7.32
N VAL A 158 92.80 -11.63 -6.54
CA VAL A 158 92.42 -12.93 -5.92
C VAL A 158 93.26 -13.07 -4.64
N GLY A 159 92.76 -13.80 -3.63
CA GLY A 159 93.49 -14.34 -2.48
C GLY A 159 92.74 -15.56 -1.96
#